data_AF-A0A4U5VLI8-F1
#
_entry.id   AF-A0A4U5VLI8-F1
#
_cell.length_a   1.000
_cell.length_b   1.000
_cell.length_c   1.000
_cell.angle_alpha   90.00
_cell.angle_beta   90.00
_cell.angle_gamma   90.00
#
_symmetry.space_group_name_H-M   'P 1'
#
loop_
_entity.id
_entity.type
_entity.pdbx_description
1 polymer ?
#
loop_
_entity_poly.entity_id
_entity_poly.type
_entity_poly.pdbx_seq_one_letter_code
_entity_poly.pdbx_strand_id
1 'polypeptide(L)'
;MLVDESGSKSSDDFNTMKSFVAEIVSGFDLGPDKVQIGLTLFSSIVETKCHLNTHRTNESLLKAVHHLQQRGGGETGSALKHVLHNNFRPDVGMRADSRKVLLLITDGETQDETCAPSQHLNDTGIQVYTIDPSVHIIRLVLMLLALLSFIPAVSFVHKTTRGQRPGPEENIEPEEGAQAAEYFLHPE
;
A
#
# COMPACT_ATOMS: atom_id res chain seq x y z
N MET A 1 5.62 -4.57 0.24
CA MET A 1 5.76 -4.73 -1.22
C MET A 1 5.87 -6.21 -1.52
N LEU A 2 5.08 -6.67 -2.48
CA LEU A 2 5.14 -8.01 -3.04
C LEU A 2 5.67 -7.87 -4.47
N VAL A 3 6.82 -8.45 -4.74
CA VAL A 3 7.60 -8.22 -5.96
C VAL A 3 7.74 -9.51 -6.73
N ASP A 4 7.32 -9.46 -7.98
CA ASP A 4 7.41 -10.57 -8.91
C ASP A 4 8.86 -10.78 -9.36
N GLU A 5 9.34 -12.02 -9.23
CA GLU A 5 10.62 -12.46 -9.79
C GLU A 5 10.44 -13.55 -10.87
N SER A 6 9.19 -13.83 -11.29
CA SER A 6 8.80 -14.96 -12.15
C SER A 6 8.98 -14.74 -13.66
N GLY A 7 9.10 -13.49 -14.15
CA GLY A 7 9.40 -13.14 -15.56
C GLY A 7 10.40 -11.98 -15.67
N SER A 8 11.28 -11.83 -16.68
CA SER A 8 11.61 -12.62 -17.87
C SER A 8 13.14 -12.89 -17.91
N LYS A 9 13.59 -13.69 -18.87
CA LYS A 9 14.87 -14.45 -18.94
C LYS A 9 16.18 -13.63 -18.95
N SER A 10 16.17 -12.34 -18.65
CA SER A 10 17.35 -11.47 -18.66
C SER A 10 17.66 -10.93 -17.26
N SER A 11 18.95 -10.80 -16.92
CA SER A 11 19.40 -10.10 -15.71
C SER A 11 18.96 -8.63 -15.66
N ASP A 12 18.62 -8.06 -16.82
CA ASP A 12 18.32 -6.65 -16.99
C ASP A 12 16.90 -6.32 -16.49
N ASP A 13 15.96 -7.26 -16.61
CA ASP A 13 14.59 -7.11 -16.11
C ASP A 13 14.57 -7.04 -14.57
N PHE A 14 15.34 -7.90 -13.89
CA PHE A 14 15.43 -7.89 -12.43
C PHE A 14 16.20 -6.67 -11.89
N ASN A 15 17.19 -6.17 -12.64
CA ASN A 15 17.85 -4.92 -12.29
C ASN A 15 16.93 -3.71 -12.45
N THR A 16 16.09 -3.69 -13.48
CA THR A 16 15.01 -2.71 -13.65
C THR A 16 14.05 -2.77 -12.47
N MET A 17 13.65 -3.97 -12.06
CA MET A 17 12.83 -4.18 -10.88
C MET A 17 13.46 -3.58 -9.61
N LYS A 18 14.70 -3.98 -9.29
CA LYS A 18 15.42 -3.44 -8.11
C LYS A 18 15.51 -1.92 -8.13
N SER A 19 15.75 -1.33 -9.30
CA SER A 19 15.82 0.13 -9.48
C SER A 19 14.46 0.77 -9.17
N PHE A 20 13.37 0.20 -9.68
CA PHE A 20 12.02 0.67 -9.40
C PHE A 20 11.66 0.56 -7.90
N VAL A 21 11.98 -0.54 -7.22
CA VAL A 21 11.79 -0.65 -5.76
C VAL A 21 12.63 0.39 -5.03
N ALA A 22 13.88 0.60 -5.44
CA ALA A 22 14.76 1.58 -4.84
C ALA A 22 14.23 3.02 -5.01
N GLU A 23 13.65 3.35 -6.17
CA GLU A 23 12.99 4.63 -6.41
C GLU A 23 11.78 4.83 -5.49
N ILE A 24 10.94 3.79 -5.32
CA ILE A 24 9.82 3.88 -4.39
C ILE A 24 10.31 4.09 -2.96
N VAL A 25 11.28 3.29 -2.50
CA VAL A 25 11.84 3.43 -1.15
C VAL A 25 12.42 4.83 -0.94
N SER A 26 13.10 5.39 -1.94
CA SER A 26 13.69 6.73 -1.88
C SER A 26 12.64 7.85 -1.82
N GLY A 27 11.42 7.60 -2.29
CA GLY A 27 10.31 8.55 -2.25
C GLY A 27 9.61 8.69 -0.89
N PHE A 28 9.92 7.83 0.08
CA PHE A 28 9.31 7.84 1.41
C PHE A 28 10.31 8.13 2.52
N ASP A 29 9.85 8.73 3.61
CA ASP A 29 10.64 8.94 4.84
C ASP A 29 10.40 7.75 5.80
N LEU A 30 11.39 6.85 5.87
CA LEU A 30 11.27 5.61 6.65
C LEU A 30 11.56 5.85 8.14
N GLY A 31 10.80 5.17 8.99
CA GLY A 31 11.02 5.23 10.43
C GLY A 31 9.98 4.42 11.23
N PRO A 32 10.24 4.16 12.52
CA PRO A 32 9.30 3.41 13.37
C PRO A 32 7.93 4.09 13.46
N ASP A 33 7.91 5.42 13.51
CA ASP A 33 6.66 6.21 13.60
C ASP A 33 6.19 6.76 12.24
N LYS A 34 6.98 6.54 11.18
CA LYS A 34 6.75 7.07 9.82
C LYS A 34 6.33 5.95 8.86
N VAL A 35 6.87 5.91 7.64
CA VAL A 35 6.61 4.81 6.71
C VAL A 35 7.46 3.60 7.10
N GLN A 36 6.84 2.42 7.10
CA GLN A 36 7.52 1.14 7.29
C GLN A 36 7.28 0.28 6.04
N ILE A 37 8.36 -0.28 5.47
CA ILE A 37 8.30 -1.05 4.23
C ILE A 37 8.88 -2.44 4.49
N GLY A 38 8.04 -3.46 4.30
CA GLY A 38 8.46 -4.85 4.19
C GLY A 38 8.53 -5.25 2.72
N LEU A 39 9.39 -6.21 2.40
CA LEU A 39 9.62 -6.71 1.06
C LEU A 39 9.48 -8.23 1.02
N THR A 40 8.66 -8.72 0.11
CA THR A 40 8.46 -10.14 -0.19
C THR A 40 8.68 -10.34 -1.68
N LEU A 41 9.51 -11.31 -2.03
CA LEU A 41 9.67 -11.75 -3.42
C LEU A 41 8.76 -12.95 -3.66
N PHE A 42 8.18 -13.04 -4.86
CA PHE A 42 7.42 -14.22 -5.26
C PHE A 42 7.78 -14.67 -6.67
N SER A 43 7.95 -15.97 -6.82
CA SER A 43 7.93 -16.71 -8.08
C SER A 43 7.21 -18.03 -7.85
N SER A 44 7.90 -19.16 -8.00
CA SER A 44 7.47 -20.48 -7.51
C SER A 44 7.48 -20.57 -5.98
N ILE A 45 8.27 -19.72 -5.32
CA ILE A 45 8.40 -19.64 -3.87
C ILE A 45 8.11 -18.20 -3.44
N VAL A 46 7.40 -18.05 -2.32
CA VAL A 46 7.15 -16.74 -1.69
C VAL A 46 8.10 -16.61 -0.50
N GLU A 47 8.94 -15.58 -0.52
CA GLU A 47 9.96 -15.35 0.50
C GLU A 47 9.91 -13.92 1.01
N THR A 48 9.65 -13.75 2.32
CA THR A 48 9.79 -12.45 2.98
C THR A 48 11.27 -12.16 3.18
N LYS A 49 11.79 -11.15 2.49
CA LYS A 49 13.18 -10.68 2.63
C LYS A 49 13.34 -9.73 3.81
N CYS A 50 12.31 -8.92 4.08
CA CYS A 50 12.28 -8.07 5.26
C CYS A 50 10.83 -7.81 5.70
N HIS A 51 10.63 -7.79 7.01
CA HIS A 51 9.38 -7.39 7.64
C HIS A 51 9.30 -5.86 7.80
N LEU A 52 8.11 -5.34 8.16
CA LEU A 52 7.86 -3.89 8.28
C LEU A 52 8.80 -3.23 9.30
N ASN A 53 9.15 -3.95 10.38
CA ASN A 53 10.04 -3.46 11.43
C ASN A 53 11.54 -3.79 11.21
N THR A 54 11.90 -4.46 10.11
CA THR A 54 13.30 -4.89 9.86
C THR A 54 14.22 -3.72 9.53
N HIS A 55 13.79 -2.82 8.65
CA HIS A 55 14.57 -1.65 8.22
C HIS A 55 13.90 -0.36 8.67
N ARG A 56 14.62 0.44 9.46
CA ARG A 56 14.11 1.70 10.03
C ARG A 56 14.58 2.95 9.28
N THR A 57 15.43 2.78 8.27
CA THR A 57 15.99 3.88 7.46
C THR A 57 16.02 3.51 5.99
N ASN A 58 15.88 4.51 5.12
CA ASN A 58 16.04 4.38 3.67
C ASN A 58 17.36 3.69 3.33
N GLU A 59 18.48 4.14 3.92
CA GLU A 59 19.81 3.57 3.67
C GLU A 59 19.85 2.05 3.90
N SER A 60 19.30 1.59 5.04
CA SER A 60 19.34 0.17 5.39
C SER A 60 18.49 -0.69 4.44
N LEU A 61 17.32 -0.18 4.03
CA LEU A 61 16.45 -0.89 3.10
C LEU A 61 16.99 -0.86 1.67
N LEU A 62 17.49 0.29 1.20
CA LEU A 62 18.12 0.42 -0.12
C LEU A 62 19.33 -0.50 -0.25
N LYS A 63 20.13 -0.63 0.81
CA LYS A 63 21.21 -1.62 0.86
C LYS A 63 20.66 -3.04 0.73
N ALA A 64 19.59 -3.40 1.43
CA ALA A 64 18.98 -4.73 1.29
C ALA A 64 18.46 -4.98 -0.14
N VAL A 65 17.79 -3.98 -0.74
CA VAL A 65 17.27 -4.03 -2.12
C VAL A 65 18.39 -4.25 -3.13
N HIS A 66 19.53 -3.56 -2.97
CA HIS A 66 20.69 -3.71 -3.85
C HIS A 66 21.25 -5.16 -3.84
N HIS A 67 21.18 -5.85 -2.69
CA HIS A 67 21.70 -7.22 -2.54
C HIS A 67 20.67 -8.31 -2.86
N LEU A 68 19.47 -7.96 -3.32
CA LEU A 68 18.51 -8.95 -3.76
C LEU A 68 19.06 -9.74 -4.94
N GLN A 69 18.81 -11.05 -4.91
CA GLN A 69 19.20 -11.97 -5.96
C GLN A 69 17.93 -12.63 -6.49
N GLN A 70 17.80 -12.65 -7.81
CA GLN A 70 16.74 -13.39 -8.49
C GLN A 70 17.01 -14.88 -8.32
N ARG A 71 16.04 -15.64 -7.81
CA ARG A 71 16.15 -17.10 -7.71
C ARG A 71 15.70 -17.82 -8.98
N GLY A 72 14.78 -17.22 -9.73
CA GLY A 72 14.14 -17.82 -10.89
C GLY A 72 13.13 -18.91 -10.52
N GLY A 73 12.14 -19.14 -11.37
CA GLY A 73 11.06 -20.12 -11.15
C GLY A 73 9.72 -19.64 -11.72
N GLY A 74 8.79 -20.58 -11.97
CA GLY A 74 7.45 -20.30 -12.52
C GLY A 74 6.30 -20.80 -11.64
N GLU A 75 5.09 -20.35 -12.02
CA GLU A 75 3.77 -20.52 -11.41
C GLU A 75 3.52 -19.82 -10.06
N THR A 76 2.77 -18.72 -10.16
CA THR A 76 2.24 -17.92 -9.06
C THR A 76 0.97 -18.56 -8.52
N GLY A 77 1.09 -19.30 -7.42
CA GLY A 77 -0.06 -19.78 -6.64
C GLY A 77 0.09 -19.40 -5.17
N SER A 78 -0.85 -18.61 -4.62
CA SER A 78 -0.94 -18.26 -3.19
C SER A 78 0.02 -17.18 -2.62
N ALA A 79 0.65 -16.33 -3.43
CA ALA A 79 1.51 -15.23 -2.95
C ALA A 79 0.78 -14.18 -2.09
N LEU A 80 -0.42 -13.78 -2.52
CA LEU A 80 -1.24 -12.81 -1.77
C LEU A 80 -1.65 -13.35 -0.39
N LYS A 81 -2.00 -14.64 -0.30
CA LYS A 81 -2.34 -15.29 0.97
C LYS A 81 -1.13 -15.37 1.91
N HIS A 82 0.06 -15.66 1.38
CA HIS A 82 1.29 -15.65 2.19
C HIS A 82 1.52 -14.27 2.82
N VAL A 83 1.45 -13.21 2.01
CA VAL A 83 1.68 -11.84 2.49
C VAL A 83 0.64 -11.43 3.54
N LEU A 84 -0.62 -11.77 3.30
CA LEU A 84 -1.71 -11.55 4.26
C LEU A 84 -1.40 -12.17 5.64
N HIS A 85 -0.99 -13.43 5.66
CA HIS A 85 -0.76 -14.15 6.91
C HIS A 85 0.58 -13.82 7.57
N ASN A 86 1.60 -13.40 6.83
CA ASN A 86 2.97 -13.33 7.35
C ASN A 86 3.51 -11.91 7.49
N ASN A 87 2.99 -10.94 6.74
CA ASN A 87 3.60 -9.60 6.64
C ASN A 87 2.75 -8.51 7.30
N PHE A 88 1.44 -8.71 7.41
CA PHE A 88 0.53 -7.80 8.10
C PHE A 88 0.18 -8.32 9.49
N ARG A 89 1.19 -8.38 10.38
CA ARG A 89 1.01 -8.78 11.78
C ARG A 89 1.70 -7.83 12.76
N PRO A 90 1.18 -7.64 13.98
CA PRO A 90 1.77 -6.71 14.95
C PRO A 90 3.22 -7.05 15.32
N ASP A 91 3.55 -8.34 15.45
CA ASP A 91 4.88 -8.83 15.82
C ASP A 91 5.94 -8.60 14.74
N VAL A 92 5.52 -8.36 13.49
CA VAL A 92 6.40 -8.04 12.37
C VAL A 92 6.32 -6.57 11.95
N GLY A 93 5.74 -5.71 12.81
CA GLY A 93 5.75 -4.25 12.66
C GLY A 93 4.44 -3.63 12.16
N MET A 94 3.38 -4.41 11.90
CA MET A 94 2.09 -3.82 11.52
C MET A 94 1.52 -2.98 12.68
N ARG A 95 1.15 -1.73 12.39
CA ARG A 95 0.47 -0.86 13.34
C ARG A 95 -1.04 -0.84 13.09
N ALA A 96 -1.82 -0.83 14.17
CA ALA A 96 -3.28 -0.89 14.09
C ALA A 96 -3.84 0.42 13.50
N ASP A 97 -3.33 1.55 13.97
CA ASP A 97 -3.70 2.93 13.65
C ASP A 97 -3.06 3.47 12.36
N SER A 98 -2.25 2.68 11.66
CA SER A 98 -1.66 3.07 10.38
C SER A 98 -2.47 2.60 9.18
N ARG A 99 -2.44 3.38 8.09
CA ARG A 99 -2.86 2.92 6.76
C ARG A 99 -2.00 1.73 6.34
N LYS A 100 -2.62 0.69 5.77
CA LYS A 100 -1.95 -0.53 5.31
C LYS A 100 -2.07 -0.61 3.79
N VAL A 101 -0.93 -0.76 3.12
CA VAL A 101 -0.86 -0.78 1.66
C VAL A 101 -0.03 -1.96 1.21
N LEU A 102 -0.59 -2.75 0.29
CA LEU A 102 0.12 -3.79 -0.44
C LEU A 102 0.37 -3.29 -1.87
N LEU A 103 1.62 -2.98 -2.15
CA LEU A 103 2.12 -2.76 -3.51
C LEU A 103 2.53 -4.11 -4.12
N LEU A 104 1.78 -4.57 -5.10
CA LEU A 104 2.11 -5.69 -5.98
C LEU A 104 2.85 -5.14 -7.20
N ILE A 105 4.06 -5.62 -7.46
CA ILE A 105 4.87 -5.19 -8.60
C ILE A 105 5.11 -6.39 -9.50
N THR A 106 4.57 -6.36 -10.73
CA THR A 106 4.54 -7.48 -11.69
C THR A 106 4.33 -6.95 -13.11
N ASP A 107 4.91 -7.59 -14.11
CA ASP A 107 4.82 -7.26 -15.55
C ASP A 107 3.60 -7.90 -16.27
N GLY A 108 2.77 -8.68 -15.55
CA GLY A 108 1.57 -9.36 -16.08
C GLY A 108 1.90 -10.73 -16.71
N GLU A 109 1.02 -11.73 -16.81
CA GLU A 109 -0.42 -11.86 -16.60
C GLU A 109 -0.72 -12.75 -15.38
N THR A 110 -1.57 -12.30 -14.45
CA THR A 110 -2.14 -13.19 -13.43
C THR A 110 -3.62 -13.36 -13.73
N GLN A 111 -3.95 -14.33 -14.59
CA GLN A 111 -5.30 -14.52 -15.13
C GLN A 111 -6.37 -14.95 -14.09
N ASP A 112 -6.02 -15.55 -12.94
CA ASP A 112 -7.06 -16.20 -12.11
C ASP A 112 -7.08 -15.87 -10.60
N GLU A 113 -6.06 -15.24 -10.01
CA GLU A 113 -5.98 -15.14 -8.54
C GLU A 113 -6.01 -13.72 -7.95
N THR A 114 -6.19 -12.66 -8.75
CA THR A 114 -6.11 -11.28 -8.22
C THR A 114 -7.46 -10.71 -7.76
N CYS A 115 -8.60 -11.18 -8.26
CA CYS A 115 -9.91 -10.59 -7.95
C CYS A 115 -10.50 -11.02 -6.59
N ALA A 116 -10.45 -12.30 -6.22
CA ALA A 116 -11.03 -12.76 -4.94
C ALA A 116 -10.19 -12.37 -3.71
N PRO A 117 -8.84 -12.46 -3.73
CA PRO A 117 -8.01 -12.01 -2.62
C PRO A 117 -7.98 -10.48 -2.47
N SER A 118 -8.10 -9.71 -3.56
CA SER A 118 -8.15 -8.23 -3.47
C SER A 118 -9.43 -7.73 -2.82
N GLN A 119 -10.57 -8.41 -3.03
CA GLN A 119 -11.81 -8.12 -2.30
C GLN A 119 -11.65 -8.41 -0.79
N HIS A 120 -11.09 -9.56 -0.43
CA HIS A 120 -10.84 -9.90 0.98
C HIS A 120 -9.79 -8.98 1.64
N LEU A 121 -8.80 -8.50 0.88
CA LEU A 121 -7.81 -7.52 1.32
C LEU A 121 -8.46 -6.18 1.68
N ASN A 122 -9.42 -5.71 0.89
CA ASN A 122 -10.18 -4.50 1.20
C ASN A 122 -10.99 -4.64 2.48
N ASP A 123 -11.59 -5.81 2.74
CA ASP A 123 -12.35 -6.09 3.97
C ASP A 123 -11.46 -6.08 5.24
N THR A 124 -10.16 -6.33 5.09
CA THR A 124 -9.17 -6.25 6.18
C THR A 124 -8.53 -4.87 6.36
N GLY A 125 -8.98 -3.87 5.58
CA GLY A 125 -8.43 -2.52 5.62
C GLY A 125 -7.05 -2.37 4.96
N ILE A 126 -6.64 -3.32 4.12
CA ILE A 126 -5.39 -3.29 3.36
C ILE A 126 -5.71 -2.87 1.92
N GLN A 127 -5.17 -1.73 1.49
CA GLN A 127 -5.33 -1.24 0.12
C GLN A 127 -4.30 -1.91 -0.80
N VAL A 128 -4.73 -2.48 -1.91
CA VAL A 128 -3.86 -3.19 -2.85
C VAL A 128 -3.69 -2.37 -4.13
N TYR A 129 -2.45 -2.15 -4.55
CA TYR A 129 -2.11 -1.50 -5.82
C TYR A 129 -1.19 -2.40 -6.63
N THR A 130 -1.54 -2.64 -7.88
CA THR A 130 -0.70 -3.37 -8.84
C THR A 130 0.03 -2.38 -9.73
N ILE A 131 1.35 -2.53 -9.88
CA ILE A 131 2.16 -1.68 -10.74
C ILE A 131 3.04 -2.54 -11.64
N ASP A 132 3.08 -2.18 -12.92
CA ASP A 132 4.05 -2.69 -13.88
C ASP A 132 5.33 -1.84 -13.83
N PRO A 133 6.50 -2.45 -13.50
CA PRO A 133 7.77 -1.73 -13.40
C PRO A 133 8.26 -1.18 -14.75
N SER A 134 7.73 -1.65 -15.88
CA SER A 134 8.09 -1.18 -17.23
C SER A 134 7.50 0.20 -17.56
N VAL A 135 6.46 0.62 -16.83
CA VAL A 135 5.75 1.88 -17.10
C VAL A 135 6.48 3.06 -16.43
N HIS A 136 6.95 4.01 -17.24
CA HIS A 136 7.75 5.17 -16.80
C HIS A 136 6.96 6.25 -16.03
N ILE A 137 5.78 5.93 -15.48
CA ILE A 137 4.91 6.88 -14.77
C ILE A 137 5.14 6.91 -13.24
N ILE A 138 6.30 6.43 -12.78
CA ILE A 138 6.68 6.29 -11.36
C ILE A 138 6.35 7.54 -10.54
N ARG A 139 6.65 8.74 -11.06
CA ARG A 139 6.36 10.01 -10.38
C ARG A 139 4.87 10.20 -10.08
N LEU A 140 3.99 9.84 -11.01
CA LEU A 140 2.54 9.97 -10.81
C LEU A 140 2.02 8.96 -9.79
N VAL A 141 2.56 7.75 -9.78
CA VAL A 141 2.17 6.71 -8.81
C VAL A 141 2.63 7.09 -7.41
N LEU A 142 3.85 7.60 -7.26
CA LEU A 142 4.34 8.13 -5.98
C LEU A 142 3.50 9.32 -5.50
N MET A 143 3.14 10.24 -6.40
CA MET A 143 2.25 11.35 -6.06
C MET A 143 0.86 10.87 -5.63
N LEU A 144 0.29 9.86 -6.30
CA LEU A 144 -1.00 9.28 -5.92
C LEU A 144 -0.92 8.61 -4.54
N LEU A 145 0.11 7.79 -4.29
CA LEU A 145 0.30 7.14 -2.99
C LEU A 145 0.55 8.16 -1.87
N ALA A 146 1.33 9.21 -2.14
CA ALA A 146 1.57 10.30 -1.20
C ALA A 146 0.28 11.11 -0.93
N LEU A 147 -0.48 11.46 -1.97
CA LEU A 147 -1.77 12.14 -1.83
C LEU A 147 -2.75 11.30 -0.99
N LEU A 148 -2.81 10.01 -1.27
CA LEU A 148 -3.62 9.08 -0.51
C LEU A 148 -3.15 8.99 0.95
N SER A 149 -1.84 9.02 1.23
CA SER A 149 -1.33 9.05 2.61
C SER A 149 -1.75 10.31 3.39
N PHE A 150 -2.08 11.40 2.70
CA PHE A 150 -2.47 12.69 3.29
C PHE A 150 -3.98 12.86 3.51
N ILE A 151 -4.81 11.94 3.02
CA ILE A 151 -6.25 11.93 3.30
C ILE A 151 -6.44 11.11 4.60
N PRO A 152 -6.75 11.74 5.75
CA PRO A 152 -7.21 10.99 6.92
C PRO A 152 -8.48 10.25 6.49
N ALA A 153 -8.53 8.95 6.79
CA ALA A 153 -9.66 8.11 6.42
C ALA A 153 -10.95 8.79 6.88
N VAL A 154 -11.78 9.23 5.93
CA VAL A 154 -13.11 9.74 6.22
C VAL A 154 -13.87 8.56 6.82
N SER A 155 -13.96 8.53 8.13
CA SER A 155 -14.76 7.53 8.84
C SER A 155 -16.22 7.89 8.60
N PHE A 156 -16.85 7.21 7.65
CA PHE A 156 -18.29 7.30 7.48
C PHE A 156 -18.92 6.55 8.65
N VAL A 157 -19.17 7.27 9.76
CA VAL A 157 -20.03 6.74 10.82
C VAL A 157 -21.44 6.71 10.25
N HIS A 158 -21.85 5.55 9.75
CA HIS A 158 -23.24 5.30 9.45
C HIS A 158 -23.99 5.19 10.79
N LYS A 159 -24.48 6.32 11.31
CA LYS A 159 -25.48 6.30 12.39
C LYS A 159 -26.75 5.67 11.80
N THR A 160 -26.91 4.37 11.97
CA THR A 160 -28.21 3.74 11.76
C THR A 160 -29.10 4.15 12.93
N THR A 161 -29.92 5.18 12.73
CA THR A 161 -30.93 5.60 13.71
C THR A 161 -32.08 4.61 13.65
N ARG A 162 -31.95 3.46 14.31
CA ARG A 162 -33.07 2.52 14.44
C ARG A 162 -33.91 2.92 15.65
N GLY A 163 -34.94 3.73 15.38
CA GLY A 163 -36.20 3.78 16.14
C GLY A 163 -36.15 4.41 17.54
N GLN A 164 -36.12 5.74 17.59
CA GLN A 164 -36.70 6.49 18.71
C GLN A 164 -37.73 7.46 18.13
N ARG A 165 -38.98 7.35 18.62
CA ARG A 165 -40.08 8.24 18.21
C ARG A 165 -39.71 9.70 18.53
N PRO A 166 -40.08 10.67 17.69
CA PRO A 166 -39.83 12.07 18.00
C PRO A 166 -40.61 12.47 19.25
N GLY A 167 -39.89 12.90 20.29
CA GLY A 167 -40.42 13.72 21.39
C GLY A 167 -40.51 15.18 20.93
N PRO A 168 -41.26 16.02 21.66
CA PRO A 168 -41.58 17.38 21.22
C PRO A 168 -40.32 18.26 21.17
N GLU A 169 -40.32 19.17 20.21
CA GLU A 169 -39.27 20.12 19.82
C GLU A 169 -38.47 20.68 21.01
N GLU A 170 -37.17 20.41 21.02
CA GLU A 170 -36.20 21.12 21.83
C GLU A 170 -35.46 22.10 20.91
N ASN A 171 -35.63 23.39 21.17
CA ASN A 171 -34.92 24.48 20.50
C ASN A 171 -33.41 24.30 20.71
N ILE A 172 -32.68 24.01 19.63
CA ILE A 172 -31.21 24.03 19.63
C ILE A 172 -30.79 25.31 18.90
N GLU A 173 -30.21 26.25 19.65
CA GLU A 173 -29.57 27.45 19.11
C GLU A 173 -28.41 27.09 18.16
N PRO A 174 -28.12 27.91 17.15
CA PRO A 174 -27.05 27.61 16.21
C PRO A 174 -25.68 27.75 16.90
N GLU A 175 -24.94 26.65 17.05
CA GLU A 175 -23.51 26.74 17.34
C GLU A 175 -22.78 27.31 16.11
N GLU A 176 -22.19 28.49 16.32
CA GLU A 176 -21.23 29.15 15.45
C GLU A 176 -20.04 28.23 15.14
N GLY A 177 -19.74 28.01 13.86
CA GLY A 177 -18.54 27.25 13.52
C GLY A 177 -18.41 26.75 12.09
N ALA A 178 -18.87 27.50 11.09
CA ALA A 178 -18.56 27.23 9.70
C ALA A 178 -18.30 28.54 8.95
N GLN A 179 -17.09 29.07 9.11
CA GLN A 179 -16.60 30.18 8.31
C GLN A 179 -15.25 29.82 7.71
N ALA A 180 -15.14 30.13 6.41
CA ALA A 180 -13.95 30.08 5.53
C ALA A 180 -13.75 28.80 4.71
N ALA A 181 -14.34 28.80 3.51
CA ALA A 181 -13.65 28.43 2.26
C ALA A 181 -14.48 28.87 1.03
N GLU A 182 -14.74 30.17 0.90
CA GLU A 182 -14.99 30.79 -0.40
C GLU A 182 -13.81 31.71 -0.68
N TYR A 183 -13.31 31.68 -1.92
CA TYR A 183 -12.26 32.50 -2.57
C TYR A 183 -11.14 31.63 -3.18
N PHE A 184 -11.37 31.12 -4.39
CA PHE A 184 -10.53 31.39 -5.57
C PHE A 184 -11.11 30.69 -6.81
N LEU A 185 -12.01 31.37 -7.53
CA LEU A 185 -12.29 31.07 -8.93
C LEU A 185 -12.61 32.38 -9.64
N HIS A 186 -11.58 33.01 -10.22
CA HIS A 186 -11.72 33.82 -11.43
C HIS A 186 -10.40 33.78 -12.21
N PRO A 187 -10.38 33.21 -13.43
CA PRO A 187 -9.32 33.40 -14.39
C PRO A 187 -9.60 34.66 -15.23
N GLU A 188 -8.57 35.49 -15.42
CA GLU A 188 -8.40 36.29 -16.64
C GLU A 188 -7.02 35.97 -17.24
#